data_AF-S3H417-F1
#
_entry.id   AF-S3H417-F1
#
_cell.length_a   1.000
_cell.length_b   1.000
_cell.length_c   1.000
_cell.angle_alpha   90.00
_cell.angle_beta   90.00
_cell.angle_gamma   90.00
#
_symmetry.space_group_name_H-M   'P 1'
#
loop_
_entity.id
_entity.type
_entity.pdbx_description
1 polymer ?
#
loop_
_entity_poly.entity_id
_entity_poly.type
_entity_poly.pdbx_seq_one_letter_code
_entity_poly.pdbx_strand_id
1 'polypeptide(L)'
;MQEYFGLPSAALVEKDWFVVRALAAIHDVQVDGLILAFGGGTALGRAYRLLERMSEDINLRIIGEKANSRSALKRLRGEVNDRLQAAGFVADGNYVVKQNDRYVRYDLPYEAIAKGEGVLRPEIKIELAAFPICTASENRSVSSLLPKPRARLRKPKTSHV
;
A
#
# COMPACT_ATOMS: atom_id res chain seq x y z
N MET A 1 11.74 -13.99 -22.73
CA MET A 1 11.00 -15.11 -22.08
C MET A 1 9.90 -14.62 -21.12
N GLN A 2 10.04 -13.47 -20.42
CA GLN A 2 8.96 -12.87 -19.61
C GLN A 2 7.85 -12.20 -20.44
N GLU A 3 8.20 -11.49 -21.53
CA GLU A 3 7.22 -10.82 -22.41
C GLU A 3 6.26 -11.79 -23.13
N TYR A 4 6.71 -13.01 -23.40
CA TYR A 4 5.93 -14.03 -24.12
C TYR A 4 4.74 -14.57 -23.32
N PHE A 5 4.74 -14.40 -21.99
CA PHE A 5 3.67 -14.87 -21.09
C PHE A 5 2.83 -13.74 -20.47
N GLY A 6 3.06 -12.48 -20.86
CA GLY A 6 2.35 -11.33 -20.27
C GLY A 6 2.57 -11.16 -18.77
N LEU A 7 3.69 -11.67 -18.23
CA LEU A 7 3.99 -11.58 -16.81
C LEU A 7 4.58 -10.20 -16.46
N PRO A 8 4.22 -9.63 -15.30
CA PRO A 8 4.83 -8.40 -14.82
C PRO A 8 6.34 -8.56 -14.65
N SER A 9 7.12 -7.51 -14.91
CA SER A 9 8.56 -7.53 -14.73
C SER A 9 8.94 -7.80 -13.27
N ALA A 10 10.14 -8.36 -13.04
CA ALA A 10 10.63 -8.63 -11.69
C ALA A 10 10.64 -7.36 -10.80
N ALA A 11 11.02 -6.22 -11.36
CA ALA A 11 10.98 -4.92 -10.67
C ALA A 11 9.55 -4.50 -10.29
N LEU A 12 8.56 -4.81 -11.13
CA LEU A 12 7.16 -4.51 -10.83
C LEU A 12 6.60 -5.40 -9.71
N VAL A 13 6.96 -6.68 -9.70
CA VAL A 13 6.56 -7.62 -8.63
C VAL A 13 7.21 -7.23 -7.30
N GLU A 14 8.50 -6.89 -7.32
CA GLU A 14 9.21 -6.41 -6.14
C GLU A 14 8.56 -5.14 -5.59
N LYS A 15 8.30 -4.17 -6.46
CA LYS A 15 7.65 -2.93 -6.06
C LYS A 15 6.26 -3.15 -5.47
N ASP A 16 5.47 -4.04 -6.08
CA ASP A 16 4.16 -4.43 -5.54
C ASP A 16 4.26 -5.00 -4.12
N TRP A 17 5.27 -5.84 -3.88
CA TRP A 17 5.50 -6.44 -2.57
C TRP A 17 5.79 -5.39 -1.49
N PHE A 18 6.64 -4.41 -1.80
CA PHE A 18 6.96 -3.31 -0.90
C PHE A 18 5.74 -2.41 -0.61
N VAL A 19 4.94 -2.09 -1.63
CA VAL A 19 3.67 -1.36 -1.48
C VAL A 19 2.72 -2.11 -0.55
N VAL A 20 2.54 -3.41 -0.76
CA VAL A 20 1.66 -4.25 0.07
C VAL A 20 2.17 -4.32 1.51
N ARG A 21 3.49 -4.42 1.71
CA ARG A 21 4.09 -4.39 3.06
C ARG A 21 3.86 -3.07 3.79
N ALA A 22 4.08 -1.94 3.12
CA ALA A 22 3.88 -0.62 3.72
C ALA A 22 2.41 -0.42 4.11
N LEU A 23 1.50 -0.82 3.21
CA LEU A 23 0.07 -0.79 3.47
C LEU A 23 -0.32 -1.69 4.65
N ALA A 24 0.15 -2.94 4.69
CA ALA A 24 -0.15 -3.89 5.76
C ALA A 24 0.28 -3.35 7.12
N ALA A 25 1.39 -2.62 7.18
CA ALA A 25 1.90 -2.03 8.42
C ALA A 25 0.99 -0.94 9.00
N ILE A 26 0.22 -0.23 8.17
CA ILE A 26 -0.50 0.99 8.60
C ILE A 26 -2.02 0.91 8.43
N HIS A 27 -2.57 -0.08 7.72
CA HIS A 27 -3.98 -0.10 7.32
C HIS A 27 -4.97 -0.10 8.48
N ASP A 28 -4.57 -0.60 9.65
CA ASP A 28 -5.38 -0.76 10.85
C ASP A 28 -5.04 0.28 11.94
N VAL A 29 -4.25 1.31 11.61
CA VAL A 29 -3.94 2.39 12.53
C VAL A 29 -5.21 3.12 12.96
N GLN A 30 -5.40 3.20 14.28
CA GLN A 30 -6.50 3.94 14.90
C GLN A 30 -5.97 4.79 16.05
N VAL A 31 -6.21 6.10 16.01
CA VAL A 31 -5.76 7.04 17.04
C VAL A 31 -6.84 8.08 17.27
N ASP A 32 -7.28 8.28 18.51
CA ASP A 32 -8.32 9.26 18.86
C ASP A 32 -9.65 9.12 18.10
N GLY A 33 -10.00 7.91 17.66
CA GLY A 33 -11.18 7.69 16.80
C GLY A 33 -10.98 8.12 15.34
N LEU A 34 -9.74 8.44 14.95
CA LEU A 34 -9.32 8.57 13.56
C LEU A 34 -8.91 7.20 13.03
N ILE A 35 -9.33 6.89 11.81
CA ILE A 35 -8.97 5.69 11.06
C ILE A 35 -8.41 6.06 9.69
N LEU A 36 -7.68 5.15 9.07
CA LEU A 36 -7.28 5.24 7.67
C LEU A 36 -8.25 4.45 6.78
N ALA A 37 -8.66 5.06 5.68
CA ALA A 37 -9.46 4.41 4.64
C ALA A 37 -8.87 4.69 3.27
N PHE A 38 -9.07 3.82 2.29
CA PHE A 38 -8.57 4.11 0.94
C PHE A 38 -9.26 5.33 0.32
N GLY A 39 -8.47 6.21 -0.31
CA GLY A 39 -8.95 7.34 -1.09
C GLY A 39 -8.63 7.20 -2.59
N GLY A 40 -9.54 7.64 -3.46
CA GLY A 40 -9.29 7.77 -4.91
C GLY A 40 -9.40 6.46 -5.72
N GLY A 41 -9.04 6.52 -7.01
CA GLY A 41 -9.13 5.39 -7.96
C GLY A 41 -8.24 4.18 -7.61
N THR A 42 -7.24 4.35 -6.75
CA THR A 42 -6.36 3.28 -6.24
C THR A 42 -7.11 2.27 -5.37
N ALA A 43 -8.12 2.73 -4.59
CA ALA A 43 -9.01 1.87 -3.82
C ALA A 43 -9.74 0.87 -4.73
N LEU A 44 -10.28 1.38 -5.85
CA LEU A 44 -11.01 0.61 -6.86
C LEU A 44 -10.06 -0.34 -7.62
N GLY A 45 -8.90 0.14 -8.06
CA GLY A 45 -7.94 -0.69 -8.78
C GLY A 45 -7.39 -1.88 -7.99
N ARG A 46 -7.11 -1.69 -6.69
CA ARG A 46 -6.56 -2.73 -5.78
C ARG A 46 -7.63 -3.71 -5.28
N ALA A 47 -8.82 -3.22 -4.91
CA ALA A 47 -9.91 -4.08 -4.45
C ALA A 47 -10.53 -4.92 -5.59
N TYR A 48 -10.50 -4.42 -6.82
CA TYR A 48 -11.09 -5.09 -7.99
C TYR A 48 -10.06 -5.81 -8.88
N ARG A 49 -8.77 -5.88 -8.48
CA ARG A 49 -7.67 -6.45 -9.30
C ARG A 49 -7.59 -5.84 -10.72
N LEU A 50 -8.03 -4.60 -10.88
CA LEU A 50 -8.30 -3.98 -12.18
C LEU A 50 -7.10 -3.29 -12.83
N LEU A 51 -5.89 -3.39 -12.28
CA LEU A 51 -4.78 -2.56 -12.77
C LEU A 51 -3.82 -3.33 -13.68
N GLU A 52 -4.09 -3.25 -14.99
CA GLU A 52 -3.08 -3.32 -16.07
C GLU A 52 -2.06 -2.16 -16.00
N ARG A 53 -2.26 -1.17 -15.11
CA ARG A 53 -1.30 -0.11 -14.78
C ARG A 53 -1.29 0.10 -13.26
N MET A 54 -0.38 -0.55 -12.54
CA MET A 54 -0.27 -0.40 -11.08
C MET A 54 0.05 1.06 -10.73
N SER A 55 -0.84 1.70 -9.95
CA SER A 55 -0.55 2.92 -9.21
C SER A 55 0.48 2.57 -8.14
N GLU A 56 1.72 2.98 -8.38
CA GLU A 56 2.84 2.96 -7.44
C GLU A 56 2.55 3.69 -6.11
N ASP A 57 1.56 4.57 -6.10
CA ASP A 57 1.19 5.40 -4.95
C ASP A 57 0.08 4.75 -4.09
N ILE A 58 0.24 4.79 -2.75
CA ILE A 58 -0.79 4.47 -1.76
C ILE A 58 -1.51 5.77 -1.37
N ASN A 59 -2.82 5.84 -1.58
CA ASN A 59 -3.63 7.01 -1.24
C ASN A 59 -4.66 6.65 -0.17
N LEU A 60 -4.55 7.26 1.01
CA LEU A 60 -5.43 7.06 2.16
C LEU A 60 -6.07 8.37 2.61
N ARG A 61 -7.31 8.26 3.07
CA ARG A 61 -8.08 9.30 3.75
C ARG A 61 -8.05 9.05 5.25
N ILE A 62 -7.94 10.15 6.00
CA ILE A 62 -8.11 10.14 7.45
C ILE A 62 -9.58 10.45 7.73
N ILE A 63 -10.28 9.54 8.39
CA ILE A 63 -11.71 9.66 8.71
C ILE A 63 -11.89 9.62 10.22
N GLY A 64 -12.78 10.46 10.74
CA GLY A 64 -13.18 10.47 12.16
C GLY A 64 -13.60 11.85 12.61
N GLU A 65 -14.33 11.94 13.73
CA GLU A 65 -14.88 13.22 14.25
C GLU A 65 -13.78 14.24 14.54
N LYS A 66 -12.60 13.77 14.95
CA LYS A 66 -11.43 14.61 15.25
C LYS A 66 -10.56 14.90 14.04
N ALA A 67 -10.99 14.64 12.81
CA ALA A 67 -10.17 14.85 11.59
C ALA A 67 -9.81 16.33 11.36
N ASN A 68 -10.45 17.25 12.07
CA ASN A 68 -10.10 18.68 12.08
C ASN A 68 -9.09 19.06 13.19
N SER A 69 -8.80 18.16 14.13
CA SER A 69 -7.91 18.41 15.26
C SER A 69 -6.47 18.15 14.90
N ARG A 70 -5.65 19.22 14.86
CA ARG A 70 -4.21 19.12 14.59
C ARG A 70 -3.48 18.19 15.57
N SER A 71 -3.85 18.20 16.85
CA SER A 71 -3.17 17.36 17.85
C SER A 71 -3.48 15.88 17.66
N ALA A 72 -4.71 15.53 17.27
CA ALA A 72 -5.09 14.16 16.92
C ALA A 72 -4.39 13.71 15.63
N LEU A 73 -4.35 14.56 14.59
CA LEU A 73 -3.64 14.28 13.35
C LEU A 73 -2.13 14.07 13.57
N LYS A 74 -1.51 14.89 14.42
CA LYS A 74 -0.10 14.73 14.78
C LYS A 74 0.17 13.40 15.48
N ARG A 75 -0.71 12.94 16.38
CA ARG A 75 -0.57 11.64 17.05
C ARG A 75 -0.79 10.48 16.09
N LEU A 76 -1.77 10.58 15.19
CA LEU A 76 -1.98 9.60 14.12
C LEU A 76 -0.73 9.47 13.24
N ARG A 77 -0.12 10.60 12.85
CA ARG A 77 1.15 10.60 12.11
C ARG A 77 2.29 9.94 12.89
N GLY A 78 2.35 10.18 14.21
CA GLY A 78 3.31 9.50 15.09
C GLY A 78 3.18 7.98 15.04
N GLU A 79 1.97 7.46 15.23
CA GLU A 79 1.70 6.02 15.15
C GLU A 79 2.03 5.46 13.75
N VAL A 80 1.72 6.18 12.68
CA VAL A 80 2.09 5.77 11.32
C VAL A 80 3.61 5.69 11.15
N ASN A 81 4.35 6.68 11.65
CA ASN A 81 5.82 6.66 11.61
C ASN A 81 6.36 5.43 12.34
N ASP A 82 5.90 5.19 13.56
CA ASP A 82 6.36 4.07 14.41
C ASP A 82 6.08 2.72 13.73
N ARG A 83 4.90 2.56 13.11
CA ARG A 83 4.53 1.35 12.37
C ARG A 83 5.37 1.12 11.13
N LEU A 84 5.61 2.18 10.35
CA LEU A 84 6.46 2.11 9.16
C LEU A 84 7.90 1.74 9.54
N GLN A 85 8.43 2.34 10.60
CA GLN A 85 9.76 2.02 11.12
C GLN A 85 9.84 0.58 11.64
N ALA A 86 8.86 0.12 12.41
CA ALA A 86 8.78 -1.27 12.88
C ALA A 86 8.68 -2.27 11.72
N ALA A 87 8.05 -1.86 10.61
CA ALA A 87 8.00 -2.63 9.38
C ALA A 87 9.28 -2.51 8.53
N GLY A 88 10.32 -1.82 8.98
CA GLY A 88 11.63 -1.71 8.31
C GLY A 88 11.70 -0.62 7.22
N PHE A 89 10.77 0.33 7.20
CA PHE A 89 10.83 1.49 6.32
C PHE A 89 11.50 2.67 7.02
N VAL A 90 12.31 3.44 6.28
CA VAL A 90 12.96 4.64 6.80
C VAL A 90 11.98 5.82 6.68
N ALA A 91 11.04 5.93 7.62
CA ALA A 91 10.07 7.03 7.60
C ALA A 91 10.69 8.38 8.00
N ASP A 92 11.65 8.39 8.93
CA ASP A 92 12.27 9.62 9.41
C ASP A 92 13.02 10.35 8.29
N GLY A 93 12.75 11.66 8.16
CA GLY A 93 13.29 12.50 7.09
C GLY A 93 12.63 12.28 5.71
N ASN A 94 11.82 11.23 5.54
CA ASN A 94 11.20 10.86 4.26
C ASN A 94 9.68 11.13 4.23
N TYR A 95 9.25 12.21 4.88
CA TYR A 95 7.87 12.70 4.80
C TYR A 95 7.78 14.22 4.80
N VAL A 96 6.73 14.73 4.17
CA VAL A 96 6.36 16.15 4.15
C VAL A 96 4.99 16.32 4.77
N VAL A 97 4.89 17.21 5.76
CA VAL A 97 3.62 17.60 6.38
C VAL A 97 3.17 18.92 5.79
N LYS A 98 1.90 18.99 5.36
CA LYS A 98 1.26 20.20 4.85
C LYS A 98 -0.07 20.43 5.55
N GLN A 99 -0.57 21.66 5.44
CA GLN A 99 -1.90 22.05 5.91
C GLN A 99 -2.19 21.66 7.37
N ASN A 100 -1.22 21.87 8.27
CA ASN A 100 -1.36 21.56 9.70
C ASN A 100 -1.73 20.08 9.98
N ASP A 101 -0.95 19.15 9.43
CA ASP A 101 -1.14 17.70 9.53
C ASP A 101 -2.39 17.15 8.79
N ARG A 102 -3.14 18.00 8.06
CA ARG A 102 -4.25 17.53 7.21
C ARG A 102 -3.80 16.81 5.95
N TYR A 103 -2.55 17.02 5.55
CA TYR A 103 -1.94 16.29 4.45
C TYR A 103 -0.53 15.85 4.83
N VAL A 104 -0.23 14.57 4.70
CA VAL A 104 1.10 14.00 4.93
C VAL A 104 1.44 13.16 3.71
N ARG A 105 2.62 13.42 3.14
CA ARG A 105 3.17 12.59 2.06
C ARG A 105 4.45 11.93 2.53
N TYR A 106 4.55 10.63 2.36
CA TYR A 106 5.77 9.85 2.54
C TYR A 106 6.36 9.51 1.18
N ASP A 107 7.67 9.62 1.09
CA ASP A 107 8.48 9.23 -0.07
C ASP A 107 9.52 8.20 0.44
N LEU A 108 9.07 6.96 0.71
CA LEU A 108 9.84 5.97 1.46
C LEU A 108 10.85 5.25 0.54
N PRO A 109 12.17 5.37 0.77
CA PRO A 109 13.15 4.63 -0.01
C PRO A 109 13.06 3.12 0.29
N TYR A 110 13.36 2.29 -0.71
CA TYR A 110 13.58 0.86 -0.53
C TYR A 110 14.77 0.38 -1.37
N GLU A 111 15.44 -0.67 -0.91
CA GLU A 111 16.54 -1.29 -1.64
C GLU A 111 15.98 -2.22 -2.73
N ALA A 112 16.10 -1.82 -4.00
CA ALA A 112 15.70 -2.64 -5.13
C ALA A 112 16.73 -3.76 -5.38
N ILE A 113 16.28 -5.00 -5.38
CA ILE A 113 17.07 -6.21 -5.66
C ILE A 113 17.04 -6.49 -7.17
N ALA A 114 15.92 -6.24 -7.84
CA ALA A 114 15.84 -6.35 -9.28
C ALA A 114 16.61 -5.17 -9.92
N LYS A 115 17.60 -5.46 -10.78
CA LYS A 115 18.22 -4.45 -11.65
C LYS A 115 17.12 -3.86 -12.54
N GLY A 116 16.60 -2.71 -12.14
CA GLY A 116 15.54 -2.03 -12.88
C GLY A 116 16.09 -1.57 -14.22
N GLU A 117 15.51 -2.06 -15.31
CA GLU A 117 15.54 -1.36 -16.59
C GLU A 117 14.69 -0.09 -16.46
N GLY A 118 15.22 0.91 -15.76
CA GLY A 118 15.06 2.34 -16.05
C GLY A 118 13.71 3.06 -15.91
N VAL A 119 12.63 2.49 -15.37
CA VAL A 119 11.31 3.19 -15.42
C VAL A 119 10.61 3.42 -14.07
N LEU A 120 10.86 2.62 -13.03
CA LEU A 120 10.15 2.74 -11.74
C LEU A 120 10.93 3.62 -10.75
N ARG A 121 10.23 4.50 -10.00
CA ARG A 121 10.90 5.30 -8.96
C ARG A 121 11.40 4.38 -7.84
N PRO A 122 12.55 4.66 -7.21
CA PRO A 122 13.06 3.82 -6.11
C PRO A 122 12.37 4.09 -4.76
N GLU A 123 11.27 4.85 -4.74
CA GLU A 123 10.49 5.13 -3.55
C GLU A 123 9.06 4.56 -3.61
N ILE A 124 8.50 4.32 -2.43
CA ILE A 124 7.09 4.03 -2.19
C ILE A 124 6.44 5.32 -1.71
N LYS A 125 5.43 5.78 -2.46
CA LYS A 125 4.70 6.99 -2.13
C LYS A 125 3.45 6.68 -1.33
N ILE A 126 3.28 7.33 -0.17
CA ILE A 126 2.06 7.23 0.65
C ILE A 126 1.51 8.63 0.87
N GLU A 127 0.24 8.84 0.57
CA GLU A 127 -0.46 10.10 0.85
C GLU A 127 -1.58 9.86 1.87
N LEU A 128 -1.56 10.62 2.96
CA LEU A 128 -2.61 10.67 3.98
C LEU A 128 -3.30 12.03 3.93
N ALA A 129 -4.62 12.03 3.83
CA ALA A 129 -5.37 13.24 3.57
C ALA A 129 -6.66 13.33 4.41
N ALA A 130 -6.76 14.33 5.29
CA ALA A 130 -7.93 14.66 6.09
C ALA A 130 -8.78 15.74 5.38
N PHE A 131 -9.60 15.30 4.42
CA PHE A 131 -10.56 16.15 3.72
C PHE A 131 -11.97 15.55 3.82
N PRO A 132 -13.04 16.36 3.66
CA PRO A 132 -14.41 15.85 3.70
C PRO A 132 -14.59 14.70 2.71
N ILE A 133 -15.16 13.59 3.19
CA ILE A 133 -15.56 12.47 2.34
C ILE A 133 -16.96 12.72 1.80
N CYS A 134 -17.14 12.57 0.48
CA CYS A 134 -18.47 12.71 -0.15
C CYS A 134 -19.28 11.41 -0.12
N THR A 135 -18.73 10.31 0.40
CA THR A 135 -19.33 8.97 0.39
C THR A 135 -18.81 8.14 1.56
N ALA A 136 -19.65 7.24 2.10
CA ALA A 136 -19.28 6.35 3.19
C ALA A 136 -18.17 5.35 2.77
N SER A 137 -17.28 5.00 3.70
CA SER A 137 -16.22 4.01 3.47
C SER A 137 -16.78 2.59 3.41
N GLU A 138 -16.33 1.78 2.45
CA GLU A 138 -16.64 0.35 2.36
C GLU A 138 -15.44 -0.51 2.78
N ASN A 139 -15.69 -1.64 3.46
CA ASN A 139 -14.65 -2.60 3.79
C ASN A 139 -14.39 -3.54 2.60
N ARG A 140 -13.15 -3.60 2.12
CA ARG A 140 -12.73 -4.43 0.97
C ARG A 140 -11.35 -5.04 1.22
N SER A 141 -11.20 -6.33 0.92
CA SER A 141 -9.90 -7.01 1.00
C SER A 141 -8.98 -6.60 -0.15
N VAL A 142 -7.68 -6.40 0.14
CA VAL A 142 -6.65 -6.11 -0.85
C VAL A 142 -5.67 -7.29 -0.93
N SER A 143 -5.20 -7.62 -2.14
CA SER A 143 -4.23 -8.71 -2.38
C SER A 143 -3.10 -8.23 -3.31
N SER A 144 -1.90 -8.78 -3.13
CA SER A 144 -0.78 -8.62 -4.07
C SER A 144 -1.11 -9.23 -5.44
N LEU A 145 -0.42 -8.75 -6.48
CA LEU A 145 -0.44 -9.32 -7.83
C LEU A 145 0.14 -10.74 -7.92
N LEU A 146 0.80 -11.22 -6.86
CA LEU A 146 1.31 -12.59 -6.83
C LEU A 146 0.17 -13.58 -7.05
N PRO A 147 0.28 -14.48 -8.04
CA PRO A 147 -0.67 -15.58 -8.17
C PRO A 147 -0.59 -16.44 -6.90
N LYS A 148 -1.75 -16.72 -6.28
CA LYS A 148 -1.81 -17.69 -5.19
C LYS A 148 -1.18 -19.00 -5.66
N PRO A 149 -0.33 -19.67 -4.87
CA PRO A 149 0.21 -20.96 -5.25
C PRO A 149 -0.95 -21.91 -5.55
N ARG A 150 -1.09 -22.33 -6.81
CA ARG A 150 -2.02 -23.41 -7.16
C ARG A 150 -1.50 -24.66 -6.47
N ALA A 151 -2.26 -25.17 -5.52
CA ALA A 151 -2.00 -26.48 -4.94
C ALA A 151 -1.76 -27.47 -6.09
N ARG A 152 -0.57 -28.08 -6.12
CA ARG A 152 -0.28 -29.17 -7.06
C ARG A 152 -1.30 -30.27 -6.78
N LEU A 153 -2.27 -30.43 -7.69
CA LEU A 153 -3.11 -31.62 -7.73
C LEU A 153 -2.17 -32.83 -7.83
N ARG A 154 -2.04 -33.59 -6.74
CA ARG A 154 -1.38 -34.89 -6.76
C ARG A 154 -2.18 -35.75 -7.74
N LYS A 155 -1.58 -36.12 -8.87
CA LYS A 155 -2.16 -37.14 -9.74
C LYS A 155 -2.28 -38.44 -8.93
N PRO A 156 -3.43 -39.15 -8.98
CA PRO A 156 -3.57 -40.42 -8.30
C PRO A 156 -2.57 -41.42 -8.87
N LYS A 157 -1.93 -42.20 -7.99
CA LYS A 157 -1.08 -43.33 -8.39
C LYS A 157 -1.99 -44.36 -9.06
N THR A 158 -1.80 -44.59 -10.36
CA THR A 158 -2.35 -45.76 -11.04
C THR A 158 -1.53 -46.98 -10.63
N SER A 159 -2.04 -47.74 -9.67
CA SER A 159 -1.59 -49.11 -9.39
C SER A 159 -1.88 -49.96 -10.63
N HIS A 160 -0.83 -50.50 -11.25
CA HIS A 160 -0.97 -51.64 -12.16
C HIS A 160 -0.58 -52.88 -11.36
N VAL A 161 -1.52 -53.82 -11.33
CA VAL A 161 -1.34 -55.21 -10.89
C VAL A 161 -0.56 -55.96 -11.96
#